data_AF-A0AA86MYU3-F1
#
_entry.id   AF-A0AA86MYU3-F1
#
_cell.length_a   1.000
_cell.length_b   1.000
_cell.length_c   1.000
_cell.angle_alpha   90.00
_cell.angle_beta   90.00
_cell.angle_gamma   90.00
#
_symmetry.space_group_name_H-M   'P 1'
#
loop_
_entity.id
_entity.type
_entity.pdbx_description
1 polymer ?
#
loop_
_entity_poly.entity_id
_entity_poly.type
_entity_poly.pdbx_seq_one_letter_code
_entity_poly.pdbx_strand_id
1 'polypeptide(L)' 'MDWRRIEVLDDAMAEVLRRKTPAERLAIGFGLWRSARKMLRGQLASLHPEWDAQRLEREVARRLSHGAV' A
#
# COMPACT_ATOMS: atom_id res chain seq x y z
N MET A 1 8.00 -19.22 -14.36
CA MET A 1 7.43 -17.91 -13.96
C MET A 1 8.26 -16.84 -14.63
N ASP A 2 7.68 -16.09 -15.57
CA ASP A 2 8.38 -14.99 -16.26
C ASP A 2 8.24 -13.71 -15.42
N TRP A 3 9.36 -13.28 -14.82
CA TRP A 3 9.44 -12.10 -13.96
C TRP A 3 9.38 -10.77 -14.75
N ARG A 4 9.26 -10.81 -16.07
CA ARG A 4 9.31 -9.63 -16.97
C ARG A 4 7.95 -8.98 -17.24
N ARG A 5 6.90 -9.33 -16.49
CA ARG A 5 5.59 -8.67 -16.53
C ARG A 5 5.26 -7.90 -15.25
N ILE A 6 6.26 -7.30 -14.61
CA ILE A 6 5.99 -6.06 -13.88
C ILE A 6 5.87 -5.01 -14.97
N GLU A 7 4.67 -4.46 -15.16
CA GLU A 7 4.34 -3.45 -16.17
C GLU A 7 5.44 -2.38 -16.20
N VAL A 8 6.29 -2.41 -17.23
CA VAL A 8 7.35 -1.42 -17.41
C VAL A 8 6.65 -0.09 -17.60
N LEU A 9 6.94 0.86 -16.71
CA LEU A 9 6.36 2.19 -16.78
C LEU A 9 6.82 2.86 -18.08
N ASP A 10 5.87 3.42 -18.83
CA ASP A 10 6.20 4.21 -20.02
C ASP A 10 7.19 5.33 -19.68
N ASP A 11 8.16 5.57 -20.56
CA ASP A 11 9.26 6.52 -20.32
C ASP A 11 8.75 7.95 -20.07
N ALA A 12 7.66 8.36 -20.72
CA ALA A 12 7.08 9.67 -20.49
C ALA A 12 6.49 9.78 -19.08
N MET A 13 5.84 8.72 -18.59
CA MET A 13 5.33 8.69 -17.22
C MET A 13 6.46 8.60 -16.18
N ALA A 14 7.52 7.84 -16.48
CA ALA A 14 8.70 7.81 -15.63
C ALA A 14 9.31 9.20 -15.45
N GLU A 15 9.37 9.99 -16.52
CA GLU A 15 9.86 11.37 -16.47
C GLU A 15 8.95 12.30 -15.64
N VAL A 16 7.63 12.15 -15.74
CA VAL A 16 6.66 12.88 -14.89
C VAL A 16 6.88 12.59 -13.40
N LEU A 17 7.21 11.34 -13.04
CA LEU A 17 7.51 10.95 -11.66
C LEU A 17 8.89 11.44 -11.21
N ARG A 18 9.90 11.42 -12.09
CA ARG A 18 11.25 11.95 -11.79
C ARG A 18 11.23 13.44 -11.43
N ARG A 19 10.35 14.22 -12.05
CA ARG A 19 10.21 15.67 -11.81
C ARG A 19 9.49 16.04 -10.52
N LYS A 20 8.94 15.07 -9.77
CA LYS A 20 8.25 15.36 -8.50
C LYS A 20 9.21 15.90 -7.46
N THR A 21 8.82 16.98 -6.81
CA THR A 21 9.53 17.54 -5.66
C THR A 21 9.59 16.54 -4.50
N PRO A 22 10.53 16.69 -3.56
CA PRO A 22 10.57 15.85 -2.36
C PRO A 22 9.23 15.82 -1.59
N ALA A 23 8.56 16.97 -1.47
CA ALA A 23 7.27 17.08 -0.78
C ALA A 23 6.16 16.28 -1.50
N GLU A 24 6.08 16.38 -2.83
CA GLU A 24 5.09 15.60 -3.61
C GLU A 24 5.37 14.09 -3.52
N ARG A 25 6.65 13.68 -3.52
CA ARG A 25 7.01 12.27 -3.37
C ARG A 25 6.57 11.71 -2.03
N LEU A 26 6.74 12.47 -0.95
CA LEU A 26 6.24 12.11 0.38
C LEU A 26 4.70 12.06 0.41
N ALA A 27 4.04 13.05 -0.20
CA ALA A 27 2.58 13.07 -0.29
C ALA A 27 2.04 11.83 -1.02
N ILE A 28 2.68 11.42 -2.12
CA ILE A 28 2.38 10.18 -2.85
C ILE A 28 2.58 8.98 -1.93
N GLY A 29 3.73 8.87 -1.25
CA GLY A 29 4.02 7.77 -0.33
C GLY A 29 2.98 7.63 0.78
N PHE A 30 2.60 8.74 1.43
CA PHE A 30 1.55 8.73 2.44
C PHE A 30 0.17 8.40 1.86
N GLY A 31 -0.12 8.84 0.64
CA GLY A 31 -1.33 8.48 -0.08
C GLY A 31 -1.42 6.98 -0.35
N LEU A 32 -0.32 6.38 -0.81
CA LEU A 32 -0.21 4.93 -1.03
C LEU A 32 -0.40 4.16 0.27
N TRP A 33 0.24 4.58 1.36
CA TRP A 33 0.10 3.94 2.66
C TRP A 33 -1.35 3.96 3.17
N ARG A 34 -2.03 5.12 3.12
CA ARG A 34 -3.44 5.24 3.52
C ARG A 34 -4.36 4.34 2.69
N SER A 35 -4.09 4.28 1.38
CA SER A 35 -4.87 3.46 0.44
C SER A 35 -4.68 1.97 0.74
N ALA A 36 -3.43 1.52 0.89
CA ALA A 36 -3.10 0.15 1.25
C ALA A 36 -3.76 -0.26 2.58
N ARG A 37 -3.70 0.61 3.60
CA ARG A 37 -4.38 0.37 4.88
C ARG A 37 -5.88 0.19 4.74
N LYS A 38 -6.53 1.06 3.96
CA LYS A 38 -7.99 0.99 3.73
C LYS A 38 -8.36 -0.32 3.02
N MET A 39 -7.64 -0.68 1.96
CA MET A 39 -7.90 -1.91 1.19
C MET A 39 -7.69 -3.16 2.05
N LEU A 40 -6.57 -3.24 2.76
CA LEU A 40 -6.25 -4.38 3.60
C LEU A 40 -7.24 -4.55 4.75
N ARG A 41 -7.62 -3.46 5.43
CA ARG A 41 -8.64 -3.50 6.47
C ARG A 41 -9.97 -4.03 5.94
N GLY A 42 -10.42 -3.54 4.78
CA GLY A 42 -11.67 -4.00 4.16
C GLY A 42 -11.63 -5.47 3.79
N GLN A 43 -10.52 -5.91 3.18
CA GLN A 43 -10.30 -7.32 2.85
C GLN A 43 -10.32 -8.22 4.09
N LEU A 44 -9.58 -7.86 5.13
CA LEU A 44 -9.53 -8.64 6.36
C LEU A 44 -10.87 -8.68 7.08
N ALA A 45 -11.60 -7.55 7.15
CA ALA A 45 -12.94 -7.52 7.73
C ALA A 45 -13.93 -8.40 6.96
N SER A 46 -13.80 -8.48 5.64
CA SER A 46 -14.63 -9.35 4.81
C SER A 46 -14.27 -10.83 4.96
N LEU A 47 -12.99 -11.17 5.12
CA LEU A 47 -12.52 -12.55 5.26
C LEU A 47 -12.71 -13.09 6.68
N HIS A 48 -12.72 -12.21 7.67
CA HIS A 48 -12.80 -12.53 9.08
C HIS A 48 -13.91 -11.74 9.79
N PRO A 49 -15.19 -11.99 9.47
CA PRO A 49 -16.31 -11.30 10.11
C PRO A 49 -16.41 -11.58 11.62
N GLU A 50 -15.76 -12.64 12.11
CA GLU A 50 -15.70 -13.02 13.52
C GLU A 50 -14.68 -12.21 14.34
N TRP A 51 -13.83 -11.42 13.69
CA TRP A 51 -12.83 -10.63 14.40
C TRP A 51 -13.41 -9.38 15.01
N ASP A 52 -13.02 -9.11 16.26
CA ASP A 52 -13.23 -7.80 16.84
C ASP A 52 -12.35 -6.73 16.17
N ALA A 53 -12.71 -5.46 16.39
CA ALA A 53 -12.02 -4.33 15.79
C ALA A 53 -10.54 -4.24 16.23
N GLN A 54 -10.20 -4.67 17.45
CA GLN A 54 -8.85 -4.58 17.98
C GLN A 54 -7.92 -5.59 17.29
N ARG A 55 -8.38 -6.83 17.12
CA ARG A 55 -7.68 -7.89 16.38
C ARG A 55 -7.50 -7.51 14.92
N LEU A 56 -8.53 -6.96 14.28
CA LEU A 56 -8.45 -6.46 12.91
C LEU A 56 -7.36 -5.40 12.78
N GLU A 57 -7.35 -4.39 13.65
CA GLU A 57 -6.36 -3.31 13.59
C GLU A 57 -4.93 -3.77 13.84
N ARG A 58 -4.72 -4.69 14.81
CA ARG A 58 -3.41 -5.30 15.06
C ARG A 58 -2.88 -6.02 13.82
N GLU A 59 -3.73 -6.78 13.15
CA GLU A 59 -3.32 -7.53 11.96
C GLU A 59 -3.03 -6.61 10.77
N VAL A 60 -3.82 -5.56 10.58
CA VAL A 60 -3.57 -4.52 9.58
C VAL A 60 -2.23 -3.85 9.83
N ALA A 61 -1.95 -3.45 11.07
CA ALA A 61 -0.69 -2.81 11.44
C ALA A 61 0.52 -3.73 11.20
N ARG A 62 0.43 -4.99 11.67
CA ARG A 62 1.47 -6.01 11.50
C ARG A 62 1.81 -6.24 10.03
N ARG A 63 0.80 -6.35 9.15
CA ARG A 63 1.03 -6.62 7.72
C ARG A 63 1.58 -5.40 6.96
N LEU A 64 1.08 -4.19 7.26
CA LEU A 64 1.58 -2.98 6.61
C LEU A 64 3.02 -2.65 7.00
N SER A 65 3.41 -2.96 8.24
CA SER A 65 4.76 -2.75 8.74
C SER A 65 5.73 -3.88 8.36
N HIS A 66 5.25 -4.91 7.67
CA HIS A 66 6.01 -6.15 7.44
C HIS A 66 6.53 -6.79 8.74
N GLY A 67 5.76 -6.67 9.83
CA GLY A 67 6.08 -7.24 11.14
C GLY A 67 6.99 -6.38 12.01
N ALA A 68 7.22 -5.11 11.66
CA ALA A 68 8.01 -4.19 12.48
C ALA A 68 7.27 -3.62 13.72
N VAL A 69 5.98 -3.95 13.87
CA VAL A 69 5.14 -3.67 15.06
C VAL A 69 4.46 -4.93 15.55
#